data_AF-A0A226WTD1-F1
#
_entry.id   AF-A0A226WTD1-F1
#
_cell.length_a   1.000
_cell.length_b   1.000
_cell.length_c   1.000
_cell.angle_alpha   90.00
_cell.angle_beta   90.00
_cell.angle_gamma   90.00
#
_symmetry.space_group_name_H-M   'P 1'
#
loop_
_entity.id
_entity.type
_entity.pdbx_description
1 polymer ?
#
loop_
_entity_poly.entity_id
_entity_poly.type
_entity_poly.pdbx_seq_one_letter_code
_entity_poly.pdbx_strand_id
1 'polypeptide(L)'
;MPLRMVPLVLGGTIVSHLFGASVGREGTAVQMGAALADQLTHAFRLEREDRRILLMIGMSAGFASVFGTPLAGAVFGLEVLAIGRMRYDALFPCIVAGIVADQVCLAWGVHHVHYAVGAIAPISAWSVVAVVIAGIAFGLVGMAFATSAHKLGALVKRHITYAPLRPFVGGIVIATAVWALDAYHYIGLGIPDIVRSFQQPMQPWDFLAKFGFTVASLGTGFKGGEVTPLFYIGATLGNALAPLLHMPFALMAAIGFVAVFSGAANTPITTTIMAMELFGTGIGPLAAIGCVTAYLFSGHAGIYHAQRVGHGKHRKHRLPVADGIQSAERGGSLPQKATAVTPIANDKQPRRSIDPAVTTEESGQ
;
A
#
# COMPACT_ATOMS: atom_id res chain seq x y z
N MET A 1 11.89 3.71 -14.32
CA MET A 1 12.31 2.79 -13.22
C MET A 1 13.36 1.86 -13.80
N PRO A 2 14.33 1.35 -13.01
CA PRO A 2 15.38 0.50 -13.56
C PRO A 2 14.80 -0.85 -13.99
N LEU A 3 14.75 -1.12 -15.31
CA LEU A 3 14.08 -2.32 -15.87
C LEU A 3 14.57 -3.65 -15.27
N ARG A 4 15.86 -3.73 -14.88
CA ARG A 4 16.46 -4.85 -14.14
C ARG A 4 15.71 -5.25 -12.86
N MET A 5 14.87 -4.39 -12.29
CA MET A 5 14.02 -4.71 -11.15
C MET A 5 13.01 -5.81 -11.48
N VAL A 6 12.48 -5.86 -12.71
CA VAL A 6 11.46 -6.83 -13.15
C VAL A 6 11.96 -8.28 -12.98
N PRO A 7 13.07 -8.73 -13.63
CA PRO A 7 13.56 -10.09 -13.46
C PRO A 7 14.10 -10.37 -12.04
N LEU A 8 14.68 -9.37 -11.36
CA LEU A 8 15.23 -9.56 -10.01
C LEU A 8 14.15 -9.79 -8.95
N VAL A 9 13.03 -9.05 -8.99
CA VAL A 9 11.93 -9.25 -8.03
C VAL A 9 11.15 -10.52 -8.40
N LEU A 10 10.94 -10.82 -9.69
CA LEU A 10 10.32 -12.08 -10.13
C LEU A 10 11.15 -13.30 -9.67
N GLY A 11 12.43 -13.38 -10.05
CA GLY A 11 13.31 -14.49 -9.68
C GLY A 11 13.49 -14.63 -8.17
N GLY A 12 13.65 -13.51 -7.45
CA GLY A 12 13.70 -13.51 -5.99
C GLY A 12 12.42 -14.04 -5.35
N THR A 13 11.25 -13.74 -5.92
CA THR A 13 9.95 -14.24 -5.44
C THR A 13 9.79 -15.74 -5.67
N ILE A 14 10.17 -16.22 -6.87
CA ILE A 14 10.17 -17.64 -7.21
C ILE A 14 11.07 -18.44 -6.27
N VAL A 15 12.33 -18.00 -6.07
CA VAL A 15 13.27 -18.63 -5.14
C VAL A 15 12.73 -18.62 -3.71
N SER A 16 12.16 -17.50 -3.25
CA SER A 16 11.59 -17.41 -1.90
C SER A 16 10.44 -18.39 -1.69
N HIS A 17 9.57 -18.59 -2.69
CA HIS A 17 8.49 -19.59 -2.62
C HIS A 17 9.01 -21.03 -2.67
N LEU A 18 9.99 -21.30 -3.55
CA LEU A 18 10.56 -22.64 -3.75
C LEU A 18 11.23 -23.18 -2.48
N PHE A 19 11.84 -22.30 -1.68
CA PHE A 19 12.45 -22.63 -0.38
C PHE A 19 11.55 -22.31 0.84
N GLY A 20 10.23 -22.17 0.63
CA GLY A 20 9.27 -22.12 1.73
C GLY A 20 9.23 -20.82 2.56
N ALA A 21 9.67 -19.68 2.03
CA ALA A 21 9.43 -18.41 2.71
C ALA A 21 7.93 -18.09 2.75
N SER A 22 7.42 -17.57 3.88
CA SER A 22 6.03 -17.10 3.99
C SER A 22 5.94 -15.68 3.43
N VAL A 23 5.72 -15.57 2.13
CA VAL A 23 5.61 -14.30 1.39
C VAL A 23 4.52 -14.40 0.32
N GLY A 24 3.95 -13.26 -0.08
CA GLY A 24 2.99 -13.16 -1.18
C GLY A 24 3.65 -12.98 -2.55
N ARG A 25 2.83 -12.89 -3.60
CA ARG A 25 3.28 -12.75 -5.01
C ARG A 25 2.90 -11.41 -5.66
N GLU A 26 2.09 -10.59 -4.99
CA GLU A 26 1.28 -9.54 -5.66
C GLU A 26 1.94 -8.17 -5.58
N GLY A 27 2.65 -7.90 -4.47
CA GLY A 27 3.59 -6.78 -4.40
C GLY A 27 4.66 -6.87 -5.50
N THR A 28 5.03 -8.07 -5.93
CA THR A 28 5.93 -8.31 -7.08
C THR A 28 5.27 -7.95 -8.40
N ALA A 29 4.04 -8.37 -8.65
CA ALA A 29 3.33 -8.06 -9.90
C ALA A 29 2.99 -6.58 -10.06
N VAL A 30 2.55 -5.90 -8.98
CA VAL A 30 2.35 -4.44 -8.96
C VAL A 30 3.66 -3.70 -9.26
N GLN A 31 4.78 -4.15 -8.66
CA GLN A 31 6.11 -3.60 -8.93
C GLN A 31 6.57 -3.84 -10.39
N MET A 32 6.30 -5.02 -10.94
CA MET A 32 6.62 -5.36 -12.33
C MET A 32 5.79 -4.53 -13.32
N GLY A 33 4.47 -4.47 -13.13
CA GLY A 33 3.57 -3.68 -13.98
C GLY A 33 3.93 -2.20 -13.98
N ALA A 34 4.19 -1.61 -12.79
CA ALA A 34 4.67 -0.24 -12.66
C ALA A 34 6.02 -0.02 -13.39
N ALA A 35 6.98 -0.92 -13.22
CA ALA A 35 8.31 -0.76 -13.80
C ALA A 35 8.37 -1.03 -15.31
N LEU A 36 7.50 -1.90 -15.84
CA LEU A 36 7.32 -2.11 -17.29
C LEU A 36 6.65 -0.89 -17.94
N ALA A 37 5.54 -0.40 -17.36
CA ALA A 37 4.86 0.80 -17.82
C ALA A 37 5.81 2.01 -17.86
N ASP A 38 6.60 2.22 -16.80
CA ASP A 38 7.55 3.35 -16.68
C ASP A 38 8.78 3.27 -17.63
N GLN A 39 8.87 2.26 -18.50
CA GLN A 39 9.76 2.31 -19.67
C GLN A 39 9.16 3.18 -20.78
N LEU A 40 7.84 3.11 -20.99
CA LEU A 40 7.13 3.87 -22.02
C LEU A 40 7.25 5.39 -21.82
N THR A 41 7.45 5.84 -20.58
CA THR A 41 7.87 7.21 -20.22
C THR A 41 9.04 7.71 -21.08
N HIS A 42 10.04 6.86 -21.33
CA HIS A 42 11.26 7.23 -22.06
C HIS A 42 11.04 7.17 -23.58
N ALA A 43 10.21 6.23 -24.05
CA ALA A 43 9.84 6.10 -25.46
C ALA A 43 8.99 7.29 -25.94
N PHE A 44 7.96 7.66 -25.16
CA PHE A 44 7.04 8.75 -25.48
C PHE A 44 7.43 10.11 -24.88
N ARG A 45 8.56 10.20 -24.18
CA ARG A 45 9.10 11.43 -23.54
C ARG A 45 8.11 12.14 -22.60
N LEU A 46 7.33 11.35 -21.85
CA LEU A 46 6.19 11.83 -21.06
C LEU A 46 6.58 12.77 -19.92
N GLU A 47 5.69 13.73 -19.62
CA GLU A 47 5.88 14.67 -18.54
C GLU A 47 5.68 14.05 -17.14
N ARG A 48 6.00 14.82 -16.09
CA ARG A 48 5.94 14.37 -14.69
C ARG A 48 4.52 13.98 -14.23
N GLU A 49 3.49 14.54 -14.85
CA GLU A 49 2.09 14.34 -14.52
C GLU A 49 1.56 13.06 -15.19
N ASP A 50 1.80 12.92 -16.50
CA ASP A 50 1.50 11.73 -17.31
C ASP A 50 2.23 10.49 -16.80
N ARG A 51 3.51 10.65 -16.45
CA ARG A 51 4.31 9.57 -15.84
C ARG A 51 3.67 9.03 -14.56
N ARG A 52 3.01 9.88 -13.75
CA ARG A 52 2.26 9.39 -12.57
C ARG A 52 1.02 8.60 -13.00
N ILE A 53 0.29 9.04 -14.02
CA ILE A 53 -0.87 8.32 -14.57
C ILE A 53 -0.40 6.95 -15.12
N LEU A 54 0.68 6.92 -15.90
CA LEU A 54 1.27 5.70 -16.44
C LEU A 54 1.74 4.71 -15.35
N LEU A 55 2.26 5.22 -14.23
CA LEU A 55 2.55 4.38 -13.05
C LEU A 55 1.27 3.83 -12.41
N MET A 56 0.19 4.61 -12.30
CA MET A 56 -1.13 4.14 -11.81
C MET A 56 -1.69 3.04 -12.73
N ILE A 57 -1.61 3.24 -14.04
CA ILE A 57 -2.00 2.26 -15.08
C ILE A 57 -1.23 0.95 -14.91
N GLY A 58 0.11 1.01 -14.81
CA GLY A 58 0.96 -0.17 -14.63
C GLY A 58 0.72 -0.89 -13.31
N MET A 59 0.46 -0.16 -12.22
CA MET A 59 0.08 -0.72 -10.92
C MET A 59 -1.30 -1.40 -10.97
N SER A 60 -2.26 -0.80 -11.68
CA SER A 60 -3.63 -1.34 -11.82
C SER A 60 -3.64 -2.65 -12.60
N ALA A 61 -2.93 -2.70 -13.73
CA ALA A 61 -2.73 -3.91 -14.51
C ALA A 61 -2.01 -5.01 -13.70
N GLY A 62 -0.95 -4.64 -12.97
CA GLY A 62 -0.19 -5.57 -12.12
C GLY A 62 -0.95 -6.09 -10.89
N PHE A 63 -2.02 -5.40 -10.46
CA PHE A 63 -2.94 -5.88 -9.43
C PHE A 63 -4.03 -6.78 -10.02
N ALA A 64 -4.72 -6.30 -11.06
CA ALA A 64 -5.86 -6.99 -11.68
C ALA A 64 -5.49 -8.39 -12.21
N SER A 65 -4.41 -8.48 -13.00
CA SER A 65 -3.90 -9.75 -13.56
C SER A 65 -3.71 -10.86 -12.52
N VAL A 66 -3.36 -10.51 -11.29
CA VAL A 66 -3.01 -11.46 -10.24
C VAL A 66 -4.21 -11.94 -9.43
N PHE A 67 -5.25 -11.12 -9.30
CA PHE A 67 -6.41 -11.39 -8.47
C PHE A 67 -7.71 -11.68 -9.24
N GLY A 68 -7.83 -11.28 -10.51
CA GLY A 68 -9.08 -11.37 -11.28
C GLY A 68 -10.08 -10.26 -10.91
N THR A 69 -9.57 -9.15 -10.36
CA THR A 69 -10.36 -8.05 -9.78
C THR A 69 -10.04 -6.73 -10.51
N PRO A 70 -10.53 -6.54 -11.75
CA PRO A 70 -10.15 -5.39 -12.58
C PRO A 70 -10.61 -4.04 -12.01
N LEU A 71 -11.78 -3.95 -11.38
CA LEU A 71 -12.27 -2.70 -10.81
C LEU A 71 -11.50 -2.34 -9.52
N ALA A 72 -11.24 -3.32 -8.66
CA ALA A 72 -10.39 -3.12 -7.49
C ALA A 72 -8.96 -2.75 -7.90
N GLY A 73 -8.39 -3.39 -8.92
CA GLY A 73 -7.06 -3.05 -9.45
C GLY A 73 -6.98 -1.62 -9.94
N ALA A 74 -8.00 -1.15 -10.67
CA ALA A 74 -8.08 0.23 -11.12
C ALA A 74 -8.14 1.24 -9.97
N VAL A 75 -8.96 0.99 -8.95
CA VAL A 75 -9.06 1.88 -7.78
C VAL A 75 -7.84 1.81 -6.88
N PHE A 76 -7.19 0.63 -6.76
CA PHE A 76 -5.92 0.47 -6.05
C PHE A 76 -4.84 1.39 -6.60
N GLY A 77 -4.72 1.47 -7.94
CA GLY A 77 -3.79 2.37 -8.61
C GLY A 77 -3.97 3.84 -8.21
N LEU A 78 -5.22 4.29 -7.98
CA LEU A 78 -5.55 5.65 -7.57
C LEU A 78 -5.37 5.90 -6.07
N GLU A 79 -5.82 4.96 -5.24
CA GLU A 79 -5.96 5.12 -3.79
C GLU A 79 -4.63 4.90 -3.05
N VAL A 80 -3.81 3.92 -3.47
CA VAL A 80 -2.62 3.51 -2.70
C VAL A 80 -1.51 4.57 -2.68
N LEU A 81 -1.48 5.50 -3.64
CA LEU A 81 -0.41 6.49 -3.75
C LEU A 81 -0.57 7.68 -2.78
N ALA A 82 -1.80 8.04 -2.41
CA ALA A 82 -2.08 9.19 -1.56
C ALA A 82 -3.33 8.97 -0.69
N ILE A 83 -3.13 8.72 0.61
CA ILE A 83 -4.22 8.54 1.59
C ILE A 83 -5.13 9.77 1.56
N GLY A 84 -6.40 9.57 1.26
CA GLY A 84 -7.42 10.61 1.21
C GLY A 84 -7.39 11.52 -0.03
N ARG A 85 -6.74 11.12 -1.13
CA ARG A 85 -6.82 11.80 -2.45
C ARG A 85 -6.78 10.79 -3.61
N MET A 86 -7.77 10.82 -4.50
CA MET A 86 -7.78 10.04 -5.75
C MET A 86 -7.71 10.97 -6.97
N ARG A 87 -7.12 10.48 -8.07
CA ARG A 87 -6.97 11.20 -9.35
C ARG A 87 -7.97 10.66 -10.39
N TYR A 88 -9.10 11.36 -10.56
CA TYR A 88 -10.17 10.95 -11.48
C TYR A 88 -9.75 11.01 -12.95
N ASP A 89 -8.78 11.85 -13.29
CA ASP A 89 -8.11 11.92 -14.60
C ASP A 89 -7.36 10.63 -14.97
N ALA A 90 -6.93 9.83 -13.99
CA ALA A 90 -6.33 8.52 -14.21
C ALA A 90 -7.36 7.35 -14.20
N LEU A 91 -8.63 7.58 -13.85
CA LEU A 91 -9.62 6.52 -13.60
C LEU A 91 -9.89 5.66 -14.84
N PHE A 92 -10.27 6.28 -15.96
CA PHE A 92 -10.60 5.56 -17.20
C PHE A 92 -9.45 4.66 -17.70
N PRO A 93 -8.20 5.14 -17.89
CA PRO A 93 -7.13 4.27 -18.36
C PRO A 93 -6.69 3.23 -17.33
N CYS A 94 -6.87 3.46 -16.03
CA CYS A 94 -6.63 2.43 -15.01
C CYS A 94 -7.68 1.30 -15.08
N ILE A 95 -8.96 1.62 -15.34
CA ILE A 95 -10.02 0.63 -15.58
C ILE A 95 -9.72 -0.20 -16.84
N VAL A 96 -9.41 0.48 -17.96
CA VAL A 96 -9.09 -0.21 -19.23
C VAL A 96 -7.89 -1.14 -19.05
N ALA A 97 -6.82 -0.68 -18.40
CA ALA A 97 -5.62 -1.50 -18.17
C ALA A 97 -5.86 -2.65 -17.17
N GLY A 98 -6.72 -2.46 -16.16
CA GLY A 98 -7.13 -3.53 -15.25
C GLY A 98 -7.89 -4.64 -15.98
N ILE A 99 -8.89 -4.28 -16.79
CA ILE A 99 -9.68 -5.23 -17.60
C ILE A 99 -8.78 -5.94 -18.61
N VAL A 100 -7.95 -5.22 -19.38
CA VAL A 100 -7.06 -5.85 -20.38
C VAL A 100 -6.06 -6.81 -19.72
N ALA A 101 -5.52 -6.47 -18.54
CA ALA A 101 -4.57 -7.34 -17.84
C ALA A 101 -5.22 -8.64 -17.32
N ASP A 102 -6.47 -8.57 -16.84
CA ASP A 102 -7.27 -9.74 -16.47
C ASP A 102 -7.57 -10.63 -17.69
N GLN A 103 -8.10 -10.04 -18.76
CA GLN A 103 -8.48 -10.79 -19.98
C GLN A 103 -7.27 -11.45 -20.65
N VAL A 104 -6.07 -10.85 -20.58
CA VAL A 104 -4.82 -11.47 -21.05
C VAL A 104 -4.44 -12.68 -20.19
N CYS A 105 -4.65 -12.65 -18.87
CA CYS A 105 -4.42 -13.80 -18.00
C CYS A 105 -5.38 -14.95 -18.31
N LEU A 106 -6.67 -14.65 -18.49
CA LEU A 106 -7.68 -15.64 -18.88
C LEU A 106 -7.40 -16.24 -20.27
N ALA A 107 -6.95 -15.42 -21.23
CA ALA A 107 -6.51 -15.89 -22.55
C ALA A 107 -5.25 -16.77 -22.52
N TRP A 108 -4.45 -16.71 -21.45
CA TRP A 108 -3.33 -17.62 -21.16
C TRP A 108 -3.74 -18.85 -20.33
N GLY A 109 -5.03 -19.04 -20.04
CA GLY A 109 -5.52 -20.16 -19.21
C GLY A 109 -5.21 -20.01 -17.71
N VAL A 110 -4.86 -18.81 -17.25
CA VAL A 110 -4.61 -18.53 -15.83
C VAL A 110 -5.95 -18.25 -15.16
N HIS A 111 -6.42 -19.19 -14.34
CA HIS A 111 -7.65 -19.05 -13.56
C HIS A 111 -7.37 -18.52 -12.14
N HIS A 112 -8.22 -17.62 -11.67
CA HIS A 112 -8.17 -17.08 -10.31
C HIS A 112 -8.97 -17.95 -9.32
N VAL A 113 -8.67 -17.83 -8.02
CA VAL A 113 -9.31 -18.65 -6.98
C VAL A 113 -10.70 -18.09 -6.65
N HIS A 114 -11.75 -18.86 -6.93
CA HIS A 114 -13.12 -18.54 -6.56
C HIS A 114 -13.40 -18.94 -5.11
N TYR A 115 -13.92 -18.01 -4.30
CA TYR A 115 -14.22 -18.24 -2.88
C TYR A 115 -15.74 -18.30 -2.63
N ALA A 116 -16.24 -19.43 -2.13
CA ALA A 116 -17.65 -19.61 -1.82
C ALA A 116 -17.96 -19.13 -0.39
N VAL A 117 -18.53 -17.92 -0.24
CA VAL A 117 -18.93 -17.36 1.07
C VAL A 117 -20.21 -17.99 1.63
N GLY A 118 -21.04 -18.61 0.77
CA GLY A 118 -22.27 -19.28 1.20
C GLY A 118 -23.31 -18.29 1.75
N ALA A 119 -23.66 -18.42 3.03
CA ALA A 119 -24.70 -17.62 3.66
C ALA A 119 -24.21 -16.22 4.05
N ILE A 120 -24.73 -15.18 3.38
CA ILE A 120 -24.54 -13.78 3.76
C ILE A 120 -25.59 -13.43 4.83
N ALA A 121 -25.15 -12.91 5.97
CA ALA A 121 -26.04 -12.49 7.06
C ALA A 121 -26.82 -11.20 6.68
N PRO A 122 -28.11 -11.09 7.05
CA PRO A 122 -28.89 -9.90 6.76
C PRO A 122 -28.36 -8.68 7.52
N ILE A 123 -28.41 -7.51 6.87
CA ILE A 123 -27.97 -6.24 7.45
C ILE A 123 -28.89 -5.90 8.63
N SER A 124 -28.36 -6.08 9.83
CA SER A 124 -29.04 -5.91 11.11
C SER A 124 -28.17 -5.09 12.06
N ALA A 125 -28.75 -4.55 13.13
CA ALA A 125 -27.99 -3.80 14.12
C ALA A 125 -26.84 -4.65 14.71
N TRP A 126 -27.09 -5.94 14.97
CA TRP A 126 -26.05 -6.85 15.45
C TRP A 126 -24.95 -7.12 14.40
N SER A 127 -25.29 -7.43 13.14
CA SER A 127 -24.27 -7.69 12.11
C SER A 127 -23.38 -6.47 11.88
N VAL A 128 -23.92 -5.26 11.96
CA VAL A 128 -23.15 -4.01 11.88
C VAL A 128 -22.21 -3.86 13.08
N VAL A 129 -22.71 -4.04 14.31
CA VAL A 129 -21.89 -3.96 15.53
C VAL A 129 -20.78 -5.02 15.54
N ALA A 130 -21.10 -6.26 15.19
CA ALA A 130 -20.14 -7.36 15.08
C ALA A 130 -19.02 -7.05 14.07
N VAL A 131 -19.38 -6.52 12.90
CA VAL A 131 -18.41 -6.17 11.84
C VAL A 131 -17.59 -4.92 12.19
N VAL A 132 -18.12 -3.98 12.98
CA VAL A 132 -17.32 -2.88 13.56
C VAL A 132 -16.32 -3.40 14.58
N ILE A 133 -16.73 -4.27 15.50
CA ILE A 133 -15.84 -4.89 16.51
C ILE A 133 -14.71 -5.67 15.81
N ALA A 134 -15.05 -6.51 14.83
CA ALA A 134 -14.08 -7.23 14.02
C ALA A 134 -13.19 -6.28 13.20
N GLY A 135 -13.77 -5.23 12.61
CA GLY A 135 -13.05 -4.18 11.88
C GLY A 135 -11.97 -3.49 12.71
N ILE A 136 -12.22 -3.21 13.99
CA ILE A 136 -11.22 -2.69 14.93
C ILE A 136 -10.06 -3.69 15.07
N ALA A 137 -10.36 -4.97 15.32
CA ALA A 137 -9.35 -6.02 15.44
C ALA A 137 -8.53 -6.20 14.14
N PHE A 138 -9.19 -6.21 12.98
CA PHE A 138 -8.54 -6.30 11.67
C PHE A 138 -7.59 -5.11 11.41
N GLY A 139 -8.01 -3.89 11.75
CA GLY A 139 -7.18 -2.68 11.62
C GLY A 139 -5.96 -2.70 12.54
N LEU A 140 -6.14 -3.12 13.79
CA LEU A 140 -5.05 -3.26 14.76
C LEU A 140 -4.04 -4.35 14.34
N VAL A 141 -4.51 -5.47 13.78
CA VAL A 141 -3.63 -6.54 13.28
C VAL A 141 -2.88 -6.12 12.00
N GLY A 142 -3.52 -5.38 11.08
CA GLY A 142 -2.85 -4.79 9.93
C GLY A 142 -1.75 -3.79 10.32
N MET A 143 -2.02 -2.94 11.31
CA MET A 143 -1.01 -2.02 11.89
C MET A 143 0.12 -2.77 12.60
N ALA A 144 -0.21 -3.80 13.39
CA ALA A 144 0.77 -4.63 14.08
C ALA A 144 1.68 -5.36 13.09
N PHE A 145 1.14 -5.83 11.96
CA PHE A 145 1.89 -6.51 10.91
C PHE A 145 2.90 -5.56 10.25
N ALA A 146 2.42 -4.44 9.71
CA ALA A 146 3.26 -3.46 9.03
C ALA A 146 4.35 -2.90 9.96
N THR A 147 4.00 -2.58 11.22
CA THR A 147 4.99 -2.08 12.18
C THR A 147 5.99 -3.16 12.64
N SER A 148 5.60 -4.44 12.71
CA SER A 148 6.51 -5.54 13.08
C SER A 148 7.47 -5.90 11.95
N ALA A 149 6.98 -6.01 10.71
CA ALA A 149 7.81 -6.25 9.51
C ALA A 149 8.89 -5.15 9.36
N HIS A 150 8.50 -3.88 9.47
CA HIS A 150 9.44 -2.75 9.41
C HIS A 150 10.44 -2.73 10.59
N LYS A 151 9.99 -2.98 11.83
CA LYS A 151 10.87 -3.04 13.01
C LYS A 151 11.89 -4.18 12.90
N LEU A 152 11.46 -5.37 12.50
CA LEU A 152 12.35 -6.51 12.33
C LEU A 152 13.33 -6.29 11.16
N GLY A 153 12.86 -5.76 10.03
CA GLY A 153 13.72 -5.35 8.91
C GLY A 153 14.80 -4.35 9.30
N ALA A 154 14.46 -3.36 10.13
CA ALA A 154 15.43 -2.41 10.68
C ALA A 154 16.41 -3.08 11.67
N LEU A 155 15.92 -3.97 12.54
CA LEU A 155 16.72 -4.70 13.52
C LEU A 155 17.74 -5.63 12.86
N VAL A 156 17.31 -6.43 11.88
CA VAL A 156 18.18 -7.33 11.10
C VAL A 156 19.17 -6.52 10.27
N LYS A 157 18.75 -5.40 9.65
CA LYS A 157 19.67 -4.49 8.93
C LYS A 157 20.73 -3.88 9.84
N ARG A 158 20.43 -3.62 11.12
CA ARG A 158 21.37 -3.07 12.11
C ARG A 158 22.43 -4.09 12.57
N HIS A 159 22.07 -5.37 12.71
CA HIS A 159 22.99 -6.41 13.18
C HIS A 159 23.73 -7.13 12.06
N ILE A 160 23.11 -7.27 10.89
CA ILE A 160 23.68 -7.98 9.73
C ILE A 160 23.88 -6.97 8.59
N THR A 161 25.08 -6.41 8.49
CA THR A 161 25.43 -5.37 7.49
C THR A 161 25.41 -5.91 6.06
N TYR A 162 25.94 -7.13 5.84
CA TYR A 162 25.99 -7.77 4.53
C TYR A 162 24.61 -8.31 4.12
N ALA A 163 24.04 -7.75 3.05
CA ALA A 163 22.63 -7.98 2.72
C ALA A 163 22.24 -9.45 2.40
N PRO A 164 23.04 -10.25 1.68
CA PRO A 164 22.72 -11.66 1.40
C PRO A 164 22.71 -12.58 2.63
N LEU A 165 23.45 -12.22 3.70
CA LEU A 165 23.47 -13.02 4.93
C LEU A 165 22.16 -12.92 5.73
N ARG A 166 21.33 -11.89 5.49
CA ARG A 166 20.04 -11.67 6.18
C ARG A 166 19.03 -12.79 5.89
N PRO A 167 18.67 -13.11 4.62
CA PRO A 167 17.77 -14.22 4.33
C PRO A 167 18.42 -15.58 4.58
N PHE A 168 19.75 -15.70 4.60
CA PHE A 168 20.42 -16.94 5.00
C PHE A 168 20.19 -17.25 6.48
N VAL A 169 20.52 -16.32 7.39
CA VAL A 169 20.29 -16.49 8.83
C VAL A 169 18.78 -16.59 9.14
N GLY A 170 17.97 -15.78 8.46
CA GLY A 170 16.51 -15.86 8.56
C GLY A 170 15.94 -17.20 8.12
N GLY A 171 16.43 -17.73 7.00
CA GLY A 171 16.04 -19.03 6.45
C GLY A 171 16.37 -20.18 7.40
N ILE A 172 17.53 -20.15 8.06
CA ILE A 172 17.88 -21.13 9.10
C ILE A 172 16.87 -21.07 10.25
N VAL A 173 16.62 -19.87 10.81
CA VAL A 173 15.66 -19.70 11.93
C VAL A 173 14.25 -20.14 11.54
N ILE A 174 13.78 -19.79 10.33
CA ILE A 174 12.46 -20.18 9.82
C ILE A 174 12.39 -21.70 9.61
N ALA A 175 13.39 -22.32 8.96
CA ALA A 175 13.40 -23.76 8.72
C ALA A 175 13.46 -24.56 10.02
N THR A 176 14.28 -24.15 11.00
CA THR A 176 14.31 -24.78 12.32
C THR A 176 12.97 -24.62 13.06
N ALA A 177 12.33 -23.45 13.00
CA ALA A 177 11.03 -23.23 13.61
C ALA A 177 9.91 -24.02 12.92
N VAL A 178 9.95 -24.16 11.59
CA VAL A 178 8.99 -25.00 10.84
C VAL A 178 9.12 -26.46 11.23
N TRP A 179 10.34 -26.99 11.27
CA TRP A 179 10.62 -28.39 11.65
C TRP A 179 10.28 -28.68 13.12
N ALA A 180 10.64 -27.78 14.05
CA ALA A 180 10.43 -27.99 15.48
C ALA A 180 8.98 -27.79 15.95
N LEU A 181 8.12 -27.17 15.13
CA LEU A 181 6.72 -26.87 15.46
C LEU A 181 5.70 -27.53 14.50
N ASP A 182 6.16 -28.40 13.60
CA ASP A 182 5.38 -29.02 12.50
C ASP A 182 4.62 -27.99 11.62
N ALA A 183 5.16 -26.77 11.54
CA ALA A 183 4.46 -25.58 11.05
C ALA A 183 4.41 -25.46 9.50
N TYR A 184 4.43 -26.58 8.78
CA TYR A 184 4.53 -26.65 7.32
C TYR A 184 3.35 -26.02 6.55
N HIS A 185 2.20 -25.82 7.19
CA HIS A 185 1.05 -25.11 6.62
C HIS A 185 1.18 -23.58 6.64
N TYR A 186 2.04 -23.01 7.50
CA TYR A 186 2.22 -21.55 7.60
C TYR A 186 3.26 -20.97 6.63
N ILE A 187 3.99 -21.78 5.88
CA ILE A 187 4.94 -21.33 4.85
C ILE A 187 4.27 -21.03 3.49
N GLY A 188 5.03 -20.45 2.55
CA GLY A 188 4.54 -20.08 1.21
C GLY A 188 3.35 -19.12 1.22
N LEU A 189 2.48 -19.23 0.21
CA LEU A 189 1.27 -18.40 0.07
C LEU A 189 0.19 -18.74 1.11
N GLY A 190 -0.01 -20.03 1.42
CA GLY A 190 -1.09 -20.50 2.30
C GLY A 190 -2.52 -20.46 1.68
N ILE A 191 -2.65 -20.41 0.35
CA ILE A 191 -3.95 -20.44 -0.36
C ILE A 191 -4.86 -21.62 0.07
N PRO A 192 -4.37 -22.86 0.29
CA PRO A 192 -5.22 -23.95 0.74
C PRO A 192 -5.96 -23.66 2.05
N ASP A 193 -5.30 -23.07 3.03
CA ASP A 193 -5.87 -22.74 4.33
C ASP A 193 -6.74 -21.46 4.27
N ILE A 194 -6.42 -20.51 3.37
CA ILE A 194 -7.35 -19.43 3.00
C ILE A 194 -8.68 -20.05 2.54
N VAL A 195 -8.66 -20.93 1.54
CA VAL A 195 -9.87 -21.61 1.04
C VAL A 195 -10.55 -22.42 2.14
N ARG A 196 -9.78 -23.14 2.97
CA ARG A 196 -10.29 -23.92 4.12
C ARG A 196 -11.07 -23.04 5.11
N SER A 197 -10.66 -21.79 5.32
CA SER A 197 -11.35 -20.84 6.22
C SER A 197 -12.73 -20.38 5.74
N PHE A 198 -13.10 -20.62 4.47
CA PHE A 198 -14.47 -20.47 3.97
C PHE A 198 -15.31 -21.76 4.11
N GLN A 199 -14.68 -22.89 4.43
CA GLN A 199 -15.32 -24.22 4.42
C GLN A 199 -15.56 -24.79 5.82
N GLN A 200 -14.68 -24.50 6.80
CA GLN A 200 -14.78 -25.00 8.17
C GLN A 200 -14.13 -24.04 9.19
N PRO A 201 -14.42 -24.19 10.50
CA PRO A 201 -13.73 -23.45 11.57
C PRO A 201 -12.21 -23.72 11.58
N MET A 202 -11.42 -22.65 11.69
CA MET A 202 -9.95 -22.65 11.77
C MET A 202 -9.46 -22.66 13.23
N GLN A 203 -8.18 -22.93 13.45
CA GLN A 203 -7.62 -22.83 14.79
C GLN A 203 -7.41 -21.36 15.17
N PRO A 204 -7.77 -20.92 16.39
CA PRO A 204 -7.67 -19.51 16.78
C PRO A 204 -6.26 -18.89 16.69
N TRP A 205 -5.21 -19.70 16.60
CA TRP A 205 -3.82 -19.25 16.45
C TRP A 205 -3.31 -19.22 15.00
N ASP A 206 -4.06 -19.70 14.01
CA ASP A 206 -3.59 -19.78 12.61
C ASP A 206 -3.16 -18.41 12.06
N PHE A 207 -3.88 -17.35 12.43
CA PHE A 207 -3.54 -15.98 12.03
C PHE A 207 -2.25 -15.48 12.69
N LEU A 208 -1.99 -15.84 13.96
CA LEU A 208 -0.79 -15.45 14.70
C LEU A 208 0.45 -16.17 14.18
N ALA A 209 0.33 -17.46 13.85
CA ALA A 209 1.42 -18.23 13.29
C ALA A 209 1.80 -17.72 11.89
N LYS A 210 0.82 -17.51 11.00
CA LYS A 210 1.08 -16.92 9.67
C LYS A 210 1.67 -15.52 9.77
N PHE A 211 1.18 -14.69 10.70
CA PHE A 211 1.76 -13.38 11.02
C PHE A 211 3.24 -13.53 11.39
N GLY A 212 3.58 -14.42 12.33
CA GLY A 212 4.95 -14.65 12.79
C GLY A 212 5.90 -15.08 11.66
N PHE A 213 5.57 -16.14 10.92
CA PHE A 213 6.40 -16.64 9.82
C PHE A 213 6.56 -15.62 8.69
N THR A 214 5.53 -14.82 8.40
CA THR A 214 5.58 -13.80 7.36
C THR A 214 6.41 -12.59 7.77
N VAL A 215 6.21 -12.07 9.00
CA VAL A 215 7.04 -11.00 9.57
C VAL A 215 8.50 -11.43 9.63
N ALA A 216 8.79 -12.67 10.01
CA ALA A 216 10.14 -13.23 9.99
C ALA A 216 10.72 -13.29 8.56
N SER A 217 9.96 -13.78 7.59
CA SER A 217 10.40 -13.87 6.18
C SER A 217 10.73 -12.49 5.59
N LEU A 218 9.82 -11.53 5.72
CA LEU A 218 9.99 -10.17 5.20
C LEU A 218 11.08 -9.40 5.96
N GLY A 219 11.07 -9.47 7.29
CA GLY A 219 12.04 -8.79 8.16
C GLY A 219 13.48 -9.33 8.02
N THR A 220 13.65 -10.59 7.63
CA THR A 220 14.97 -11.16 7.29
C THR A 220 15.36 -10.94 5.83
N GLY A 221 14.46 -10.41 4.99
CA GLY A 221 14.79 -9.89 3.66
C GLY A 221 14.55 -10.84 2.49
N PHE A 222 13.75 -11.89 2.66
CA PHE A 222 13.18 -12.66 1.54
C PHE A 222 12.39 -11.76 0.59
N LYS A 223 12.11 -12.24 -0.63
CA LYS A 223 11.47 -11.44 -1.69
C LYS A 223 10.07 -11.95 -2.01
N GLY A 224 9.13 -11.03 -2.06
CA GLY A 224 7.74 -11.27 -2.41
C GLY A 224 6.90 -10.04 -2.09
N GLY A 225 5.59 -10.18 -2.23
CA GLY A 225 4.61 -9.25 -1.66
C GLY A 225 4.24 -9.62 -0.22
N GLU A 226 3.34 -8.82 0.36
CA GLU A 226 2.81 -9.03 1.72
C GLU A 226 1.30 -9.38 1.69
N VAL A 227 0.68 -9.38 0.50
CA VAL A 227 -0.78 -9.32 0.33
C VAL A 227 -1.46 -10.68 0.56
N THR A 228 -1.03 -11.78 -0.07
CA THR A 228 -1.58 -13.12 0.26
C THR A 228 -1.46 -13.49 1.74
N PRO A 229 -0.32 -13.23 2.41
CA PRO A 229 -0.22 -13.39 3.86
C PRO A 229 -1.20 -12.53 4.65
N LEU A 230 -1.40 -11.26 4.29
CA LEU A 230 -2.42 -10.40 4.93
C LEU A 230 -3.84 -10.94 4.71
N PHE A 231 -4.13 -11.51 3.53
CA PHE A 231 -5.40 -12.19 3.26
C PHE A 231 -5.58 -13.46 4.11
N TYR A 232 -4.52 -14.26 4.29
CA TYR A 232 -4.53 -15.42 5.19
C TYR A 232 -4.80 -15.00 6.63
N ILE A 233 -4.03 -14.04 7.15
CA ILE A 233 -4.15 -13.51 8.50
C ILE A 233 -5.57 -12.95 8.70
N GLY A 234 -6.10 -12.22 7.72
CA GLY A 234 -7.47 -11.72 7.73
C GLY A 234 -8.54 -12.79 7.72
N ALA A 235 -8.45 -13.77 6.82
CA ALA A 235 -9.46 -14.81 6.66
C ALA A 235 -9.52 -15.76 7.86
N THR A 236 -8.35 -16.18 8.38
CA THR A 236 -8.25 -17.04 9.57
C THR A 236 -8.65 -16.31 10.85
N LEU A 237 -8.27 -15.04 11.03
CA LEU A 237 -8.75 -14.21 12.15
C LEU A 237 -10.26 -13.96 12.08
N GLY A 238 -10.79 -13.68 10.89
CA GLY A 238 -12.23 -13.50 10.68
C GLY A 238 -13.02 -14.75 11.03
N ASN A 239 -12.57 -15.92 10.55
CA ASN A 239 -13.13 -17.22 10.90
C ASN A 239 -13.09 -17.45 12.43
N ALA A 240 -11.95 -17.21 13.10
CA ALA A 240 -11.79 -17.38 14.54
C ALA A 240 -12.66 -16.42 15.39
N LEU A 241 -12.94 -15.20 14.91
CA LEU A 241 -13.83 -14.25 15.57
C LEU A 241 -15.32 -14.58 15.36
N ALA A 242 -15.66 -15.34 14.32
CA ALA A 242 -17.05 -15.63 13.94
C ALA A 242 -17.92 -16.26 15.04
N PRO A 243 -17.50 -17.33 15.78
CA PRO A 243 -18.30 -17.89 16.86
C PRO A 243 -18.49 -16.91 18.02
N LEU A 244 -17.48 -16.09 18.35
CA LEU A 244 -17.56 -15.08 19.41
C LEU A 244 -18.57 -13.97 19.07
N LEU A 245 -18.71 -13.66 17.78
CA LEU A 245 -19.57 -12.61 17.26
C LEU A 245 -20.94 -13.13 16.76
N HIS A 246 -21.22 -14.43 16.89
CA HIS A 246 -22.44 -15.08 16.41
C HIS A 246 -22.73 -14.82 14.93
N MET A 247 -21.68 -14.84 14.09
CA MET A 247 -21.74 -14.57 12.65
C MET A 247 -21.26 -15.78 11.83
N PRO A 248 -21.68 -15.95 10.56
CA PRO A 248 -21.19 -17.03 9.70
C PRO A 248 -19.67 -16.95 9.48
N PHE A 249 -18.94 -18.06 9.69
CA PHE A 249 -17.48 -18.05 9.63
C PHE A 249 -16.93 -17.69 8.25
N ALA A 250 -17.57 -18.15 7.17
CA ALA A 250 -17.17 -17.82 5.80
C ALA A 250 -17.38 -16.34 5.46
N LEU A 251 -18.44 -15.72 5.99
CA LEU A 251 -18.67 -14.27 5.87
C LEU A 251 -17.64 -13.46 6.65
N MET A 252 -17.32 -13.87 7.87
CA MET A 252 -16.32 -13.17 8.67
C MET A 252 -14.90 -13.38 8.11
N ALA A 253 -14.59 -14.54 7.54
CA ALA A 253 -13.36 -14.78 6.78
C ALA A 253 -13.28 -13.85 5.55
N ALA A 254 -14.34 -13.75 4.76
CA ALA A 254 -14.42 -12.84 3.61
C ALA A 254 -14.20 -11.37 3.99
N ILE A 255 -14.83 -10.90 5.08
CA ILE A 255 -14.65 -9.53 5.58
C ILE A 255 -13.23 -9.35 6.15
N GLY A 256 -12.70 -10.31 6.89
CA GLY A 256 -11.36 -10.24 7.48
C GLY A 256 -10.24 -10.21 6.43
N PHE A 257 -10.35 -11.05 5.40
CA PHE A 257 -9.47 -11.08 4.22
C PHE A 257 -9.25 -9.67 3.65
N VAL A 258 -10.35 -8.93 3.42
CA VAL A 258 -10.28 -7.58 2.84
C VAL A 258 -9.96 -6.50 3.88
N ALA A 259 -10.44 -6.63 5.11
CA ALA A 259 -10.30 -5.61 6.13
C ALA A 259 -8.88 -5.55 6.75
N VAL A 260 -8.21 -6.67 6.94
CA VAL A 260 -6.80 -6.68 7.38
C VAL A 260 -5.91 -6.03 6.33
N PHE A 261 -6.14 -6.32 5.05
CA PHE A 261 -5.43 -5.63 3.95
C PHE A 261 -5.82 -4.14 3.87
N SER A 262 -7.09 -3.77 4.05
CA SER A 262 -7.54 -2.35 4.13
C SER A 262 -6.76 -1.57 5.18
N GLY A 263 -6.64 -2.12 6.39
CA GLY A 263 -5.88 -1.52 7.49
C GLY A 263 -4.39 -1.42 7.18
N ALA A 264 -3.79 -2.46 6.57
CA ALA A 264 -2.36 -2.53 6.29
C ALA A 264 -1.91 -1.70 5.06
N ALA A 265 -2.75 -1.59 4.03
CA ALA A 265 -2.46 -0.87 2.77
C ALA A 265 -3.02 0.57 2.74
N ASN A 266 -3.94 0.90 3.66
CA ASN A 266 -4.68 2.17 3.74
C ASN A 266 -5.62 2.45 2.54
N THR A 267 -6.21 1.39 1.96
CA THR A 267 -7.02 1.46 0.72
C THR A 267 -8.45 0.91 0.89
N PRO A 268 -9.31 1.54 1.71
CA PRO A 268 -10.63 1.01 2.06
C PRO A 268 -11.62 0.94 0.89
N ILE A 269 -11.54 1.82 -0.12
CA ILE A 269 -12.44 1.79 -1.26
C ILE A 269 -12.07 0.60 -2.16
N THR A 270 -10.77 0.44 -2.45
CA THR A 270 -10.20 -0.72 -3.17
C THR A 270 -10.68 -2.03 -2.56
N THR A 271 -10.49 -2.21 -1.25
CA THR A 271 -10.78 -3.50 -0.60
C THR A 271 -12.27 -3.80 -0.49
N THR A 272 -13.11 -2.75 -0.48
CA THR A 272 -14.57 -2.90 -0.57
C THR A 272 -14.99 -3.41 -1.96
N ILE A 273 -14.43 -2.83 -3.04
CA ILE A 273 -14.70 -3.28 -4.41
C ILE A 273 -14.15 -4.70 -4.63
N MET A 274 -12.94 -4.97 -4.13
CA MET A 274 -12.32 -6.30 -4.18
C MET A 274 -13.16 -7.37 -3.49
N ALA A 275 -13.84 -7.03 -2.39
CA ALA A 275 -14.79 -7.95 -1.74
C ALA A 275 -15.98 -8.27 -2.65
N MET A 276 -16.51 -7.28 -3.37
CA MET A 276 -17.65 -7.45 -4.28
C MET A 276 -17.26 -8.25 -5.54
N GLU A 277 -16.03 -8.11 -6.03
CA GLU A 277 -15.50 -8.91 -7.15
C GLU A 277 -15.15 -10.36 -6.75
N LEU A 278 -14.52 -10.58 -5.58
CA LEU A 278 -14.10 -11.93 -5.14
C LEU A 278 -15.20 -12.77 -4.48
N PHE A 279 -16.19 -12.14 -3.84
CA PHE A 279 -17.20 -12.81 -3.01
C PHE A 279 -18.65 -12.51 -3.41
N GLY A 280 -18.85 -11.71 -4.47
CA GLY A 280 -20.17 -11.27 -4.94
C GLY A 280 -20.67 -10.01 -4.25
N THR A 281 -21.49 -9.24 -4.97
CA THR A 281 -21.93 -7.88 -4.59
C THR A 281 -22.66 -7.79 -3.25
N GLY A 282 -23.35 -8.86 -2.84
CA GLY A 282 -24.14 -8.91 -1.59
C GLY A 282 -23.33 -8.69 -0.31
N ILE A 283 -22.02 -8.96 -0.31
CA ILE A 283 -21.16 -8.70 0.85
C ILE A 283 -20.86 -7.20 1.04
N GLY A 284 -20.99 -6.40 -0.03
CA GLY A 284 -20.46 -5.05 -0.17
C GLY A 284 -20.72 -4.13 1.05
N PRO A 285 -21.95 -4.02 1.57
CA PRO A 285 -22.26 -3.16 2.71
C PRO A 285 -21.51 -3.54 4.00
N LEU A 286 -21.41 -4.83 4.33
CA LEU A 286 -20.68 -5.28 5.52
C LEU A 286 -19.16 -5.23 5.27
N ALA A 287 -18.70 -5.61 4.08
CA ALA A 287 -17.29 -5.47 3.70
C ALA A 287 -16.82 -4.00 3.79
N ALA A 288 -17.64 -3.04 3.35
CA ALA A 288 -17.36 -1.61 3.47
C ALA A 288 -17.18 -1.17 4.92
N ILE A 289 -18.11 -1.55 5.81
CA ILE A 289 -18.04 -1.22 7.25
C ILE A 289 -16.76 -1.82 7.86
N GLY A 290 -16.44 -3.07 7.56
CA GLY A 290 -15.22 -3.74 8.01
C GLY A 290 -13.95 -3.04 7.50
N CYS A 291 -13.88 -2.74 6.20
CA CYS A 291 -12.73 -2.10 5.56
C CYS A 291 -12.49 -0.68 6.06
N VAL A 292 -13.55 0.14 6.17
CA VAL A 292 -13.47 1.52 6.65
C VAL A 292 -13.10 1.54 8.14
N THR A 293 -13.65 0.64 8.95
CA THR A 293 -13.28 0.55 10.37
C THR A 293 -11.83 0.12 10.54
N ALA A 294 -11.38 -0.92 9.82
CA ALA A 294 -9.98 -1.35 9.85
C ALA A 294 -9.02 -0.23 9.40
N TYR A 295 -9.40 0.53 8.36
CA TYR A 295 -8.68 1.73 7.94
C TYR A 295 -8.64 2.80 9.04
N LEU A 296 -9.75 3.13 9.71
CA LEU A 296 -9.76 4.19 10.73
C LEU A 296 -8.92 3.84 11.98
N PHE A 297 -8.82 2.55 12.31
CA PHE A 297 -8.12 2.06 13.51
C PHE A 297 -6.67 1.61 13.26
N SER A 298 -6.20 1.48 12.01
CA SER A 298 -4.80 1.08 11.71
C SER A 298 -3.76 2.21 11.83
N GLY A 299 -4.14 3.42 12.22
CA GLY A 299 -3.23 4.57 12.29
C GLY A 299 -2.75 5.03 10.91
N HIS A 300 -1.59 5.70 10.82
CA HIS A 300 -1.02 6.17 9.53
C HIS A 300 0.14 5.31 9.03
N ALA A 301 0.53 4.26 9.75
CA ALA A 301 1.55 3.32 9.31
C ALA A 301 0.90 2.20 8.48
N GLY A 302 1.37 2.00 7.25
CA GLY A 302 1.00 0.88 6.40
C GLY A 302 2.23 0.27 5.73
N ILE A 303 2.05 -0.84 5.01
CA ILE A 303 3.10 -1.63 4.35
C ILE A 303 3.87 -0.86 3.25
N TYR A 304 3.32 0.26 2.79
CA TYR A 304 3.92 1.08 1.73
C TYR A 304 4.63 2.32 2.33
N HIS A 305 5.91 2.18 2.69
CA HIS A 305 6.74 3.28 3.21
C HIS A 305 6.71 4.60 2.39
N ALA A 306 6.44 4.54 1.09
CA ALA A 306 6.41 5.69 0.18
C ALA A 306 5.01 6.34 0.02
N GLN A 307 3.98 5.76 0.64
CA GLN A 307 2.60 6.24 0.58
C GLN A 307 2.45 7.61 1.25
N ARG A 308 1.81 8.56 0.56
CA ARG A 308 1.71 9.95 1.02
C ARG A 308 0.44 10.15 1.82
N VAL A 309 0.52 10.89 2.94
CA VAL A 309 -0.68 11.37 3.65
C VAL A 309 -1.19 12.62 2.94
N GLY A 310 -2.23 12.49 2.10
CA GLY A 310 -2.89 13.61 1.44
C GLY A 310 -3.89 14.31 2.34
N HIS A 311 -4.68 13.53 3.08
CA HIS A 311 -5.49 13.97 4.21
C HIS A 311 -5.36 12.96 5.36
N GLY A 312 -5.23 13.44 6.59
CA GLY A 312 -5.08 12.58 7.76
C GLY A 312 -6.40 11.92 8.16
N LYS A 313 -6.37 10.62 8.53
CA LYS A 313 -7.55 9.83 8.93
C LYS A 313 -8.39 10.45 10.06
N HIS A 314 -7.73 11.22 10.95
CA HIS A 314 -8.33 11.87 12.10
C HIS A 314 -8.00 13.37 12.10
N ARG A 315 -8.97 14.23 12.42
CA ARG A 315 -8.87 15.71 12.33
C ARG A 315 -7.67 16.32 13.08
N LYS A 316 -7.12 15.63 14.09
CA LYS A 316 -5.96 16.06 14.89
C LYS A 316 -4.59 15.80 14.23
N HIS A 317 -4.50 14.98 13.17
CA HIS A 317 -3.25 14.74 12.43
C HIS A 317 -3.23 15.46 11.07
N ARG A 318 -3.14 16.80 11.12
CA ARG A 318 -2.56 17.58 10.02
C ARG A 318 -1.03 17.61 10.21
N LEU A 319 -0.32 16.70 9.55
CA LEU A 319 1.07 16.96 9.20
C LEU A 319 1.09 18.13 8.19
N PRO A 320 2.04 19.07 8.26
CA PRO A 320 2.16 20.12 7.25
C PRO A 320 2.45 19.48 5.89
N VAL A 321 1.55 19.69 4.94
CA VAL A 321 1.76 19.30 3.54
C VAL A 321 2.83 20.24 2.98
N ALA A 322 3.96 19.69 2.53
CA ALA A 322 5.01 20.51 1.91
C ALA A 322 4.45 21.29 0.70
N ASP A 323 4.66 22.61 0.67
CA ASP A 323 3.92 23.58 -0.15
C ASP A 323 4.25 23.60 -1.65
N GLY A 324 4.52 22.43 -2.25
CA GLY A 324 4.73 22.26 -3.69
C GLY A 324 3.46 22.18 -4.53
N ILE A 325 2.27 22.46 -3.97
CA ILE A 325 0.97 22.29 -4.66
C ILE A 325 0.02 23.49 -4.50
N GLN A 326 0.02 24.20 -3.35
CA GLN A 326 -0.90 25.34 -3.13
C GLN A 326 -0.74 26.49 -4.15
N SER A 327 0.44 26.61 -4.78
CA SER A 327 0.71 27.62 -5.81
C SER A 327 -0.04 27.39 -7.13
N ALA A 328 -0.54 26.18 -7.40
CA ALA A 328 -1.27 25.88 -8.64
C ALA A 328 -2.73 26.39 -8.61
N GLU A 329 -3.38 26.38 -7.44
CA GLU A 329 -4.79 26.74 -7.27
C GLU A 329 -5.04 28.24 -7.10
N ARG A 330 -3.98 29.08 -7.19
CA ARG A 330 -4.05 30.56 -7.18
C ARG A 330 -3.74 31.21 -8.53
N GLY A 331 -3.80 30.47 -9.64
CA GLY A 331 -3.73 31.02 -10.99
C GLY A 331 -5.05 31.71 -11.42
N GLY A 332 -5.45 32.80 -10.75
CA GLY A 332 -6.82 33.32 -10.85
C GLY A 332 -7.05 34.83 -10.75
N SER A 333 -6.01 35.67 -10.60
CA SER A 333 -6.17 37.13 -10.69
C SER A 333 -4.90 37.86 -11.11
N LEU A 334 -4.97 38.59 -12.23
CA LEU A 334 -3.97 39.58 -12.64
C LEU A 334 -4.24 40.88 -11.87
N PRO A 335 -3.27 41.45 -11.13
CA PRO A 335 -3.42 42.77 -10.54
C PRO A 335 -3.40 43.84 -11.64
N GLN A 336 -4.53 44.51 -11.87
CA GLN A 336 -4.55 45.73 -12.69
C GLN A 336 -3.76 46.86 -12.01
N LYS A 337 -3.22 47.78 -12.83
CA LYS A 337 -2.39 48.90 -12.38
C LYS A 337 -3.15 49.81 -11.40
N ALA A 338 -2.54 50.08 -10.25
CA ALA A 338 -2.84 51.26 -9.44
C ALA A 338 -1.73 52.29 -9.64
N THR A 339 -2.06 53.42 -10.28
CA THR A 339 -1.11 54.52 -10.51
C THR A 339 -0.97 55.36 -9.25
N ALA A 340 0.25 55.49 -8.71
CA ALA A 340 0.55 56.39 -7.60
C ALA A 340 1.68 57.34 -7.98
N VAL A 341 1.39 58.63 -8.02
CA VAL A 341 2.35 59.71 -8.29
C VAL A 341 2.72 60.38 -6.98
N THR A 342 4.02 60.56 -6.72
CA THR A 342 4.54 61.34 -5.59
C THR A 342 5.71 62.20 -6.10
N PRO A 343 5.79 63.50 -5.78
CA PRO A 343 6.53 64.46 -6.61
C PRO A 343 7.99 64.70 -6.19
N ILE A 344 8.74 65.33 -7.10
CA ILE A 344 10.04 65.95 -6.83
C ILE A 344 9.82 67.28 -6.09
N ALA A 345 10.55 67.49 -5.00
CA ALA A 345 10.77 68.80 -4.38
C ALA A 345 12.27 68.92 -4.03
N ASN A 346 12.81 70.13 -4.08
CA ASN A 346 14.25 70.41 -4.05
C ASN A 346 14.52 71.58 -3.11
N ASP A 347 15.39 71.43 -2.11
CA ASP A 347 15.86 72.59 -1.32
C ASP A 347 17.34 72.57 -0.89
N LYS A 348 17.97 73.70 -1.23
CA LYS A 348 19.23 74.36 -0.83
C LYS A 348 20.33 73.65 0.02
N GLN A 349 21.52 73.67 -0.58
CA GLN A 349 22.89 73.89 -0.02
C GLN A 349 22.98 74.92 1.15
N PRO A 350 24.11 75.06 1.95
CA PRO A 350 25.52 74.97 1.48
C PRO A 350 26.70 74.59 2.46
N ARG A 351 27.91 74.43 1.85
CA ARG A 351 29.30 74.80 2.33
C ARG A 351 30.14 73.95 3.34
N ARG A 352 31.18 73.31 2.74
CA ARG A 352 32.67 73.45 2.95
C ARG A 352 33.45 72.92 4.19
N SER A 353 34.66 72.38 3.88
CA SER A 353 35.93 72.30 4.66
C SER A 353 35.92 71.37 5.91
N ILE A 354 36.99 70.72 6.42
CA ILE A 354 38.49 70.75 6.32
C ILE A 354 39.00 69.27 6.45
N ASP A 355 40.18 68.73 6.08
CA ASP A 355 41.21 68.85 5.00
C ASP A 355 42.23 67.64 5.17
N PRO A 356 43.26 67.35 4.32
CA PRO A 356 43.76 65.97 4.07
C PRO A 356 45.16 65.55 4.61
N ALA A 357 45.40 64.22 4.71
CA ALA A 357 46.69 63.49 4.87
C ALA A 357 46.47 61.95 4.71
N VAL A 358 47.40 61.03 4.36
CA VAL A 358 48.81 61.10 3.86
C VAL A 358 49.22 59.76 3.16
N THR A 359 50.07 59.83 2.13
CA THR A 359 51.00 58.84 1.47
C THR A 359 50.72 57.32 1.32
N THR A 360 50.89 56.84 0.07
CA THR A 360 51.60 55.60 -0.40
C THR A 360 51.17 54.20 0.14
N GLU A 361 51.57 53.04 -0.43
CA GLU A 361 52.59 52.74 -1.44
C GLU A 361 52.27 51.50 -2.32
N GLU A 362 52.64 51.60 -3.60
CA GLU A 362 53.11 50.54 -4.50
C GLU A 362 52.29 49.28 -4.88
N SER A 363 52.90 48.46 -5.75
CA SER A 363 52.28 47.57 -6.72
C SER A 363 53.12 46.33 -7.02
N GLY A 364 52.45 45.20 -7.28
CA GLY A 364 52.96 44.18 -8.21
C GLY A 364 53.32 42.82 -7.61
N GLN A 365 52.53 41.79 -7.92
CA GLN A 365 52.79 40.83 -9.01
C GLN A 365 51.52 39.99 -9.30
#